data_AF-A0A432SXF1-F1
#
_entry.id   AF-A0A432SXF1-F1
#
_cell.length_a   1.000
_cell.length_b   1.000
_cell.length_c   1.000
_cell.angle_alpha   90.00
_cell.angle_beta   90.00
_cell.angle_gamma   90.00
#
_symmetry.space_group_name_H-M   'P 1'
#
loop_
_entity.id
_entity.type
_entity.pdbx_description
1 polymer ?
#
loop_
_entity_poly.entity_id
_entity_poly.type
_entity_poly.pdbx_seq_one_letter_code
_entity_poly.pdbx_strand_id
1 'polypeptide(L)'
;MKKTILLMMLLLLTACEEKRKPVISVDTNVQLPLTCLKLNPLESEENFEATLKNLYTFKANCPHQLTLSYKKDIVCNSGYNASGQSLGKFPRSFLKLEVRKGFRVEYSYYIDLLDNVESDEVEEGFVRLKKDILMASEGQK
;
A
#
# COMPACT_ATOMS: atom_id res chain seq x y z
N MET A 1 -0.05 -50.36 9.93
CA MET A 1 0.10 -49.08 10.67
C MET A 1 1.32 -48.27 10.18
N LYS A 2 1.44 -47.99 8.87
CA LYS A 2 2.56 -47.20 8.30
C LYS A 2 2.12 -46.01 7.43
N LYS A 3 0.81 -45.85 7.18
CA LYS A 3 0.26 -44.79 6.30
C LYS A 3 -0.24 -43.54 7.04
N THR A 4 -0.35 -43.58 8.37
CA THR A 4 -0.86 -42.46 9.17
C THR A 4 0.20 -41.42 9.55
N ILE A 5 1.49 -41.75 9.46
CA ILE A 5 2.58 -40.83 9.79
C ILE A 5 2.84 -39.82 8.66
N LEU A 6 2.47 -40.14 7.41
CA LEU A 6 2.71 -39.27 6.26
C LEU A 6 1.77 -38.06 6.21
N LEU A 7 0.57 -38.15 6.77
CA LEU A 7 -0.44 -37.08 6.73
C LEU A 7 -0.14 -35.95 7.73
N MET A 8 0.60 -36.23 8.79
CA MET A 8 0.92 -35.25 9.85
C MET A 8 2.09 -34.35 9.48
N MET A 9 2.93 -34.76 8.52
CA MET A 9 4.07 -33.97 8.03
C MET A 9 3.66 -32.90 7.01
N LEU A 10 2.50 -33.05 6.35
CA LEU A 10 2.01 -32.08 5.36
C LEU A 10 1.41 -30.81 5.98
N LEU A 11 1.08 -30.82 7.27
CA LEU A 11 0.45 -29.68 7.96
C LEU A 11 1.45 -28.62 8.46
N LEU A 12 2.76 -28.84 8.28
CA LEU A 12 3.81 -27.92 8.78
C LEU A 12 4.33 -26.95 7.71
N LEU A 13 3.81 -26.98 6.48
CA LEU A 13 4.34 -26.17 5.36
C LEU A 13 3.47 -24.97 4.98
N THR A 14 2.39 -24.66 5.70
CA THR A 14 1.62 -23.42 5.49
C THR A 14 2.01 -22.35 6.52
N ALA A 15 3.30 -22.02 6.61
CA ALA A 15 3.71 -20.76 7.21
C ALA A 15 3.47 -19.66 6.17
N CYS A 16 2.21 -19.22 6.06
CA CYS A 16 1.92 -17.95 5.41
C CYS A 16 2.58 -16.86 6.26
N GLU A 17 3.59 -16.19 5.70
CA GLU A 17 4.14 -14.98 6.29
C GLU A 17 3.04 -13.92 6.30
N GLU A 18 2.57 -13.51 7.48
CA GLU A 18 1.55 -12.49 7.60
C GLU A 18 2.11 -11.14 7.13
N LYS A 19 1.75 -10.74 5.91
CA LYS A 19 2.01 -9.38 5.41
C LYS A 19 1.45 -8.36 6.40
N ARG A 20 2.18 -7.25 6.62
CA ARG A 20 1.68 -6.16 7.46
C ARG A 20 0.40 -5.58 6.90
N LYS A 21 -0.50 -5.17 7.80
CA LYS A 21 -1.75 -4.52 7.40
C LYS A 21 -1.50 -3.03 7.11
N PRO A 22 -2.07 -2.49 6.02
CA PRO A 22 -1.97 -1.07 5.75
C PRO A 22 -2.82 -0.24 6.72
N VAL A 23 -2.36 0.98 6.98
CA VAL A 23 -3.13 2.04 7.62
C VAL A 23 -3.85 2.83 6.54
N ILE A 24 -5.18 2.87 6.62
CA ILE A 24 -6.03 3.52 5.62
C ILE A 24 -6.85 4.61 6.31
N SER A 25 -6.91 5.78 5.68
CA SER A 25 -7.73 6.91 6.10
C SER A 25 -8.49 7.47 4.92
N VAL A 26 -9.80 7.69 5.09
CA VAL A 26 -10.68 8.35 4.12
C VAL A 26 -11.30 9.56 4.83
N ASP A 27 -11.20 10.75 4.25
CA ASP A 27 -11.85 11.94 4.82
C ASP A 27 -13.37 11.82 4.70
N THR A 28 -14.08 12.03 5.81
CA THR A 28 -15.55 11.91 5.90
C THR A 28 -16.31 12.90 5.03
N ASN A 29 -15.65 13.97 4.59
CA ASN A 29 -16.20 15.03 3.74
C ASN A 29 -15.90 14.80 2.25
N VAL A 30 -15.39 13.63 1.89
CA VAL A 30 -15.19 13.24 0.50
C VAL A 30 -16.48 12.66 -0.04
N GLN A 31 -16.91 13.17 -1.19
CA GLN A 31 -18.03 12.59 -1.93
C GLN A 31 -17.49 11.45 -2.79
N LEU A 32 -17.97 10.24 -2.53
CA LEU A 32 -17.57 9.04 -3.22
C LEU A 32 -18.71 8.52 -4.12
N PRO A 33 -18.40 7.82 -5.23
CA PRO A 33 -17.05 7.55 -5.73
C PRO A 33 -16.41 8.76 -6.42
N LEU A 34 -15.09 8.88 -6.33
CA LEU A 34 -14.32 9.82 -7.13
C LEU A 34 -14.38 9.40 -8.61
N THR A 35 -14.58 10.37 -9.50
CA THR A 35 -14.78 10.11 -10.93
C THR A 35 -13.49 10.12 -11.75
N CYS A 36 -12.43 10.69 -11.20
CA CYS A 36 -11.12 10.77 -11.84
C CYS A 36 -9.99 10.86 -10.83
N LEU A 37 -8.76 10.60 -11.30
CA LEU A 37 -7.52 10.98 -10.64
C LEU A 37 -6.57 11.63 -11.67
N LYS A 38 -5.72 12.54 -11.20
CA LYS A 38 -4.48 12.93 -11.87
C LYS A 38 -3.30 12.39 -11.09
N LEU A 39 -2.24 11.99 -11.79
CA LEU A 39 -0.99 11.55 -11.15
C LEU A 39 -0.10 12.78 -10.89
N ASN A 40 0.53 12.86 -9.73
CA ASN A 40 1.56 13.85 -9.43
C ASN A 40 2.92 13.38 -9.97
N PRO A 41 3.46 13.99 -11.04
CA PRO A 41 4.70 13.53 -11.66
C PRO A 41 5.97 13.94 -10.89
N LEU A 42 5.87 14.87 -9.92
CA LEU A 42 7.04 15.45 -9.23
C LEU A 42 7.60 14.56 -8.11
N GLU A 43 6.86 13.55 -7.66
CA GLU A 43 7.21 12.75 -6.49
C GLU A 43 7.22 11.23 -6.76
N SER A 44 6.84 10.79 -7.95
CA SER A 44 6.97 9.39 -8.37
C SER A 44 8.33 9.17 -9.03
N GLU A 45 9.15 8.27 -8.50
CA GLU A 45 10.28 7.75 -9.29
C GLU A 45 9.74 7.12 -10.60
N GLU A 46 10.49 7.27 -11.69
CA GLU A 46 10.07 6.87 -13.05
C GLU A 46 9.55 5.42 -13.11
N ASN A 47 10.09 4.54 -12.25
CA ASN A 47 9.78 3.11 -12.25
C ASN A 47 8.32 2.79 -11.85
N PHE A 48 7.72 3.51 -10.90
CA PHE A 48 6.35 3.22 -10.46
C PHE A 48 5.29 4.06 -11.15
N GLU A 49 5.69 5.16 -11.81
CA GLU A 49 4.79 5.93 -12.66
C GLU A 49 4.23 5.06 -13.79
N ALA A 50 5.08 4.25 -14.43
CA ALA A 50 4.65 3.30 -15.46
C ALA A 50 3.64 2.28 -14.91
N THR A 51 3.92 1.69 -13.75
CA THR A 51 3.03 0.75 -13.06
C THR A 51 1.66 1.39 -12.81
N LEU A 52 1.61 2.59 -12.23
CA LEU A 52 0.34 3.29 -11.97
C LEU A 52 -0.42 3.61 -13.26
N LYS A 53 0.27 4.08 -14.30
CA LYS A 53 -0.35 4.40 -15.61
C LYS A 53 -0.94 3.16 -16.29
N ASN A 54 -0.36 1.98 -16.05
CA ASN A 54 -0.92 0.72 -16.54
C ASN A 54 -2.18 0.30 -15.78
N LEU A 55 -2.30 0.67 -14.51
CA LEU A 55 -3.44 0.32 -13.64
C LEU A 55 -4.64 1.28 -13.82
N TYR A 56 -4.41 2.50 -14.31
CA TYR A 56 -5.45 3.52 -14.41
C TYR A 56 -5.17 4.62 -15.45
N THR A 57 -6.22 5.03 -16.16
CA THR A 57 -6.16 6.16 -17.10
C THR A 57 -6.32 7.50 -16.35
N PHE A 58 -5.20 8.11 -15.98
CA PHE A 58 -5.19 9.43 -15.33
C PHE A 58 -5.63 10.56 -16.26
N LYS A 59 -6.39 11.52 -15.73
CA LYS A 59 -6.87 12.70 -16.45
C LYS A 59 -6.15 13.94 -15.96
N ALA A 60 -5.45 14.65 -16.85
CA ALA A 60 -4.67 15.84 -16.50
C ALA A 60 -5.50 16.94 -15.78
N ASN A 61 -6.76 17.10 -16.18
CA ASN A 61 -7.67 18.12 -15.63
C ASN A 61 -8.45 17.65 -14.39
N CYS A 62 -8.05 16.56 -13.75
CA CYS A 62 -8.74 16.07 -12.56
C CYS A 62 -8.35 16.88 -11.31
N PRO A 63 -9.30 17.29 -10.46
CA PRO A 63 -8.98 18.00 -9.22
C PRO A 63 -8.34 17.09 -8.14
N HIS A 64 -8.51 15.78 -8.25
CA HIS A 64 -8.02 14.79 -7.30
C HIS A 64 -6.63 14.29 -7.71
N GLN A 65 -5.61 14.63 -6.93
CA GLN A 65 -4.21 14.32 -7.19
C GLN A 65 -3.77 13.11 -6.41
N LEU A 66 -3.40 12.03 -7.10
CA LEU A 66 -2.69 10.90 -6.52
C LEU A 66 -1.19 11.18 -6.46
N THR A 67 -0.63 10.99 -5.28
CA THR A 67 0.82 11.02 -5.04
C THR A 67 1.25 9.67 -4.46
N LEU A 68 2.29 9.10 -5.07
CA LEU A 68 2.98 7.91 -4.57
C LEU A 68 4.25 8.40 -3.85
N SER A 69 4.41 8.06 -2.58
CA SER A 69 5.63 8.32 -1.83
C SER A 69 6.14 7.02 -1.27
N TYR A 70 7.45 6.79 -1.36
CA TYR A 70 8.06 5.61 -0.77
C TYR A 70 9.48 5.90 -0.32
N LYS A 71 10.01 5.01 0.53
CA LYS A 71 11.42 5.02 0.91
C LYS A 71 11.89 3.59 1.07
N LYS A 72 13.00 3.26 0.42
CA LYS A 72 13.69 1.97 0.53
C LYS A 72 14.88 2.03 1.48
N ASP A 73 15.41 0.87 1.84
CA ASP A 73 16.64 0.71 2.62
C ASP A 73 16.67 1.55 3.91
N ILE A 74 15.54 1.59 4.62
CA ILE A 74 15.41 2.26 5.91
C ILE A 74 16.28 1.50 6.92
N VAL A 75 17.34 2.18 7.38
CA VAL A 75 18.24 1.65 8.41
C VAL A 75 17.86 2.21 9.78
N CYS A 76 17.79 1.33 10.77
CA CYS A 76 17.62 1.70 12.17
C CYS A 76 18.92 2.35 12.69
N ASN A 77 18.83 3.58 13.17
CA ASN A 77 19.97 4.31 13.74
C ASN A 77 19.82 4.63 15.23
N SER A 78 18.77 4.12 15.91
CA SER A 78 18.48 4.44 17.30
C SER A 78 18.41 3.19 18.20
N GLY A 79 18.99 3.30 19.40
CA GLY A 79 18.95 2.23 20.42
C GLY A 79 17.53 1.86 20.88
N TYR A 80 16.57 2.78 20.73
CA TYR A 80 15.16 2.56 21.06
C TYR A 80 14.47 1.54 20.13
N ASN A 81 14.92 1.43 18.88
CA ASN A 81 14.35 0.51 17.88
C ASN A 81 15.21 -0.76 17.69
N ALA A 82 16.29 -0.90 18.47
CA ALA A 82 17.21 -2.04 18.40
C ALA A 82 16.52 -3.38 18.73
N SER A 83 15.55 -3.37 19.64
CA SER A 83 14.75 -4.55 19.98
C SER A 83 13.92 -5.05 18.79
N GLY A 84 13.29 -4.14 18.03
CA GLY A 84 12.56 -4.46 16.80
C GLY A 84 13.45 -5.04 15.71
N GLN A 85 14.68 -4.52 15.59
CA GLN A 85 15.69 -5.03 14.65
C GLN A 85 16.16 -6.44 15.03
N SER A 86 16.44 -6.70 16.30
CA SER A 86 16.85 -8.04 16.77
C SER A 86 15.80 -9.13 16.55
N LEU A 87 14.53 -8.73 16.43
CA LEU A 87 13.40 -9.62 16.17
C LEU A 87 13.06 -9.76 14.67
N GLY A 88 13.82 -9.10 13.77
CA GLY A 88 13.53 -9.08 12.33
C GLY A 88 12.25 -8.32 11.96
N LYS A 89 11.70 -7.52 12.88
CA LYS A 89 10.41 -6.81 12.71
C LYS A 89 10.59 -5.31 12.45
N PHE A 90 11.76 -4.88 11.98
CA PHE A 90 11.98 -3.49 11.62
C PHE A 90 11.66 -3.27 10.13
N PRO A 91 10.85 -2.27 9.76
CA PRO A 91 10.54 -2.02 8.36
C PRO A 91 11.77 -1.57 7.59
N ARG A 92 12.00 -2.18 6.43
CA ARG A 92 13.06 -1.79 5.48
C ARG A 92 12.57 -0.78 4.47
N SER A 93 11.27 -0.72 4.22
CA SER A 93 10.69 0.31 3.36
C SER A 93 9.30 0.71 3.81
N PHE A 94 8.79 1.80 3.24
CA PHE A 94 7.38 2.13 3.32
C PHE A 94 6.85 2.51 1.95
N LEU A 95 5.55 2.31 1.77
CA LEU A 95 4.77 2.74 0.62
C LEU A 95 3.59 3.59 1.10
N LYS A 96 3.38 4.74 0.47
CA LYS A 96 2.25 5.63 0.72
C LYS A 96 1.59 6.05 -0.59
N LEU A 97 0.26 5.90 -0.64
CA LEU A 97 -0.58 6.47 -1.69
C LEU A 97 -1.48 7.52 -1.05
N GLU A 98 -1.39 8.76 -1.51
CA GLU A 98 -2.19 9.87 -0.98
C GLU A 98 -2.99 10.53 -2.10
N VAL A 99 -4.29 10.69 -1.90
CA VAL A 99 -5.15 11.49 -2.80
C VAL A 99 -5.48 12.80 -2.13
N ARG A 100 -5.21 13.90 -2.83
CA ARG A 100 -5.50 15.27 -2.37
C ARG A 100 -6.40 16.01 -3.33
N LYS A 101 -7.22 16.92 -2.81
CA LYS A 101 -7.91 17.97 -3.58
C LYS A 101 -7.45 19.33 -3.06
N GLY A 102 -6.56 19.98 -3.82
CA GLY A 102 -5.81 21.13 -3.32
C GLY A 102 -4.94 20.72 -2.12
N PHE A 103 -5.08 21.42 -0.99
CA PHE A 103 -4.33 21.12 0.23
C PHE A 103 -4.95 20.05 1.12
N ARG A 104 -6.21 19.64 0.86
CA ARG A 104 -6.93 18.65 1.66
C ARG A 104 -6.55 17.23 1.24
N VAL A 105 -6.20 16.40 2.21
CA VAL A 105 -6.05 14.94 2.00
C VAL A 105 -7.42 14.30 2.05
N GLU A 106 -7.79 13.60 0.99
CA GLU A 106 -9.07 12.91 0.85
C GLU A 106 -8.95 11.41 1.11
N TYR A 107 -7.78 10.84 0.80
CA TYR A 107 -7.45 9.44 1.04
C TYR A 107 -5.97 9.30 1.35
N SER A 108 -5.63 8.39 2.27
CA SER A 108 -4.26 7.95 2.51
C SER A 108 -4.24 6.44 2.74
N TYR A 109 -3.37 5.76 2.02
CA TYR A 109 -2.96 4.39 2.26
C TYR A 109 -1.47 4.42 2.64
N TYR A 110 -1.11 3.76 3.73
CA TYR A 110 0.27 3.65 4.19
C TYR A 110 0.57 2.22 4.63
N ILE A 111 1.70 1.67 4.21
CA ILE A 111 2.17 0.37 4.67
C ILE A 111 3.68 0.38 4.91
N ASP A 112 4.08 -0.17 6.05
CA ASP A 112 5.45 -0.56 6.34
C ASP A 112 5.74 -1.94 5.73
N LEU A 113 6.88 -2.09 5.09
CA LEU A 113 7.29 -3.34 4.46
C LEU A 113 8.60 -3.85 5.08
N LEU A 114 8.71 -5.17 5.19
CA LEU A 114 9.93 -5.83 5.67
C LEU A 114 10.99 -5.92 4.58
N ASP A 115 10.61 -5.79 3.31
CA ASP A 115 11.49 -5.72 2.15
C ASP A 115 11.37 -4.37 1.43
N ASN A 116 12.06 -4.20 0.31
CA ASN A 116 11.95 -3.00 -0.51
C ASN A 116 10.63 -2.97 -1.29
N VAL A 117 10.17 -1.77 -1.65
CA VAL A 117 8.95 -1.60 -2.45
C VAL A 117 9.21 -2.13 -3.86
N GLU A 118 8.34 -3.02 -4.33
CA GLU A 118 8.28 -3.54 -5.70
C GLU A 118 6.94 -3.13 -6.35
N SER A 119 6.75 -3.52 -7.61
CA SER A 119 5.57 -3.10 -8.38
C SER A 119 4.28 -3.75 -7.90
N ASP A 120 4.35 -4.95 -7.32
CA ASP A 120 3.19 -5.67 -6.79
C ASP A 120 2.64 -5.02 -5.52
N GLU A 121 3.46 -4.44 -4.63
CA GLU A 121 2.92 -3.67 -3.50
C GLU A 121 2.24 -2.37 -3.96
N VAL A 122 2.77 -1.73 -5.01
CA VAL A 122 2.13 -0.56 -5.62
C VAL A 122 0.79 -0.94 -6.24
N GLU A 123 0.72 -2.08 -6.93
CA GLU A 123 -0.52 -2.61 -7.50
C GLU A 123 -1.54 -2.97 -6.40
N GLU A 124 -1.14 -3.71 -5.37
CA GLU A 124 -1.99 -4.06 -4.23
C GLU A 124 -2.55 -2.80 -3.56
N GLY A 125 -1.69 -1.81 -3.30
CA GLY A 125 -2.10 -0.53 -2.74
C GLY A 125 -3.09 0.24 -3.63
N PHE A 126 -2.85 0.24 -4.95
CA PHE A 126 -3.73 0.92 -5.90
C PHE A 126 -5.07 0.21 -6.07
N VAL A 127 -5.09 -1.13 -6.08
CA VAL A 127 -6.32 -1.93 -6.08
C VAL A 127 -7.18 -1.60 -4.87
N ARG A 128 -6.54 -1.49 -3.69
CA ARG A 128 -7.23 -1.11 -2.46
C ARG A 128 -7.80 0.31 -2.56
N LEU A 129 -7.00 1.28 -3.00
CA LEU A 129 -7.45 2.65 -3.25
C LEU A 129 -8.65 2.67 -4.21
N LYS A 130 -8.56 1.97 -5.33
CA LYS A 130 -9.63 1.92 -6.33
C LYS A 130 -10.94 1.42 -5.72
N LYS A 131 -10.88 0.37 -4.90
CA LYS A 131 -12.03 -0.14 -4.16
C LYS A 131 -12.61 0.90 -3.20
N ASP A 132 -11.74 1.54 -2.42
CA ASP A 132 -12.14 2.44 -1.35
C ASP A 132 -12.72 3.77 -1.85
N ILE A 133 -12.22 4.31 -2.97
CA ILE A 133 -12.63 5.66 -3.42
C ILE A 133 -13.09 5.78 -4.86
N LEU A 134 -12.75 4.86 -5.78
CA LEU A 134 -13.19 4.93 -7.19
C LEU A 134 -14.39 4.02 -7.48
N MET A 135 -14.56 2.97 -6.69
CA MET A 135 -15.62 1.96 -6.80
C MET A 135 -16.46 1.88 -5.53
N ALA A 136 -16.33 2.86 -4.63
CA ALA A 136 -17.15 2.95 -3.44
C ALA A 136 -18.63 2.99 -3.85
N SER A 137 -19.38 1.99 -3.42
CA SER A 137 -20.85 2.04 -3.47
C SER A 137 -21.34 2.98 -2.37
N GLU A 138 -22.32 3.84 -2.67
CA GLU A 138 -23.01 4.66 -1.67
C GLU A 138 -23.49 3.75 -0.52
N GLY A 139 -22.90 3.87 0.68
CA GLY A 139 -23.36 3.06 1.83
C GLY A 139 -22.32 2.55 2.84
N GLN A 140 -21.04 2.95 2.78
CA GLN A 140 -20.15 2.78 3.94
C GLN A 140 -20.21 4.05 4.80
N LYS A 141 -21.32 4.21 5.53
CA LYS A 141 -21.42 5.10 6.69
C LYS A 141 -21.06 4.31 7.94
#